data_AF-A0A1J0VL89-F1
#
_entry.id   AF-A0A1J0VL89-F1
#
_cell.length_a   1.000
_cell.length_b   1.000
_cell.length_c   1.000
_cell.angle_alpha   90.00
_cell.angle_beta   90.00
_cell.angle_gamma   90.00
#
_symmetry.space_group_name_H-M   'P 1'
#
loop_
_entity.id
_entity.type
_entity.pdbx_description
1 polymer ?
#
loop_
_entity_poly.entity_id
_entity_poly.type
_entity_poly.pdbx_seq_one_letter_code
_entity_poly.pdbx_strand_id
1 'polypeptide(L)'
;MSSRGEQGNGATTIVGARLRQLREESGLSLTALAARVPYSRAALGHYETGTRAAPSEVIAWYERIHSQSVPALPRTRRRDPRAADAALATAIAAAHRAGHPLIEIGRPHQGDTGTGYFCPFRIDGLVEGEAAGTDPATALHSALRAVSIELARTVGKH
;
A
#
# COMPACT_ATOMS: atom_id res chain seq x y z
N MET A 1 16.74 31.74 27.68
CA MET A 1 16.79 30.37 28.26
C MET A 1 15.34 29.97 28.51
N SER A 2 14.72 28.87 28.08
CA SER A 2 15.10 27.66 27.34
C SER A 2 13.78 27.07 26.83
N SER A 3 13.57 27.01 25.51
CA SER A 3 12.33 26.46 24.90
C SER A 3 12.62 25.33 23.89
N ARG A 4 13.85 24.80 23.89
CA ARG A 4 14.34 23.81 22.92
C ARG A 4 14.27 22.36 23.43
N GLY A 5 13.95 22.15 24.72
CA GLY A 5 13.94 20.83 25.37
C GLY A 5 12.66 20.01 25.17
N GLU A 6 11.50 20.65 25.04
CA GLU A 6 10.21 19.93 24.90
C GLU A 6 9.96 19.40 23.48
N GLN A 7 10.44 20.12 22.46
CA GLN A 7 10.24 19.76 21.05
C GLN A 7 10.97 18.46 20.66
N GLY A 8 12.14 18.19 21.27
CA GLY A 8 12.88 16.95 21.04
C GLY A 8 12.22 15.71 21.66
N ASN A 9 11.52 15.88 22.77
CA ASN A 9 10.81 14.77 23.44
C ASN A 9 9.54 14.39 22.67
N GLY A 10 8.78 15.37 22.17
CA GLY A 10 7.59 15.12 21.37
C GLY A 10 7.88 14.34 20.08
N ALA A 11 8.93 14.72 19.35
CA ALA A 11 9.37 13.98 18.16
C ALA A 11 9.80 12.54 18.50
N THR A 12 10.49 12.35 19.62
CA THR A 12 10.93 11.02 20.08
C THR A 12 9.76 10.12 20.47
N THR A 13 8.73 10.67 21.12
CA THR A 13 7.48 9.96 21.45
C THR A 13 6.69 9.58 20.19
N ILE A 14 6.60 10.46 19.20
CA ILE A 14 5.92 10.16 17.91
C ILE A 14 6.63 9.02 17.19
N VAL A 15 7.97 9.06 17.12
CA VAL A 15 8.77 7.99 16.53
C VAL A 15 8.58 6.68 17.30
N GLY A 16 8.64 6.71 18.63
CA GLY A 16 8.42 5.53 19.47
C GLY A 16 7.04 4.88 19.26
N ALA A 17 5.99 5.69 19.20
CA ALA A 17 4.63 5.23 18.91
C ALA A 17 4.54 4.57 17.53
N ARG A 18 5.23 5.12 16.52
CA ARG A 18 5.28 4.54 15.18
C ARG A 18 6.00 3.19 15.14
N LEU A 19 7.12 3.06 15.87
CA LEU A 19 7.82 1.77 16.00
C LEU A 19 6.93 0.71 16.64
N ARG A 20 6.21 1.08 17.71
CA ARG A 20 5.23 0.20 18.37
C ARG A 20 4.15 -0.27 17.39
N GLN A 21 3.60 0.65 16.60
CA GLN A 21 2.60 0.33 15.59
C GLN A 21 3.12 -0.68 14.57
N LEU A 22 4.30 -0.45 13.98
CA LEU A 22 4.91 -1.37 13.00
C LEU A 22 5.08 -2.78 13.56
N ARG A 23 5.51 -2.89 14.83
CA ARG A 23 5.65 -4.19 15.51
C ARG A 23 4.30 -4.89 15.70
N GLU A 24 3.28 -4.15 16.13
CA GLU A 24 1.94 -4.70 16.37
C GLU A 24 1.25 -5.13 15.06
N GLU A 25 1.38 -4.35 13.99
CA GLU A 25 0.91 -4.71 12.64
C GLU A 25 1.61 -5.95 12.09
N SER A 26 2.87 -6.18 12.49
CA SER A 26 3.61 -7.40 12.19
C SER A 26 3.18 -8.61 13.05
N GLY A 27 2.23 -8.43 13.97
CA GLY A 27 1.74 -9.47 14.89
C GLY A 27 2.75 -9.88 15.98
N LEU A 28 3.72 -9.03 16.29
CA LEU A 28 4.82 -9.38 17.20
C LEU A 28 4.66 -8.76 18.59
N SER A 29 4.95 -9.55 19.62
CA SER A 29 5.24 -9.01 20.95
C SER A 29 6.64 -8.41 20.99
N LEU A 30 6.90 -7.55 21.98
CA LEU A 30 8.24 -6.95 22.18
C LEU A 30 9.32 -8.02 22.42
N THR A 31 8.98 -9.12 23.12
CA THR A 31 9.88 -10.28 23.27
C THR A 31 10.13 -10.99 21.95
N ALA A 32 9.08 -11.21 21.16
CA ALA A 32 9.21 -11.88 19.86
C ALA A 32 10.04 -11.06 18.87
N LEU A 33 9.95 -9.72 18.91
CA LEU A 33 10.81 -8.84 18.14
C LEU A 33 12.26 -8.91 18.61
N ALA A 34 12.51 -8.84 19.93
CA ALA A 34 13.85 -8.93 20.50
C ALA A 34 14.60 -10.23 20.16
N ALA A 35 13.86 -11.33 19.91
CA ALA A 35 14.46 -12.59 19.46
C ALA A 35 14.91 -12.56 17.97
N ARG A 36 14.52 -11.53 17.20
CA ARG A 36 14.77 -11.43 15.75
C ARG A 36 15.73 -10.30 15.37
N VAL A 37 16.06 -9.42 16.31
CA VAL A 37 16.88 -8.23 16.07
C VAL A 37 18.01 -8.16 17.10
N PRO A 38 19.14 -7.49 16.82
CA PRO A 38 20.29 -7.44 17.73
C PRO A 38 20.09 -6.47 18.92
N TYR A 39 18.86 -6.30 19.41
CA TYR A 39 18.51 -5.40 20.49
C TYR A 39 17.70 -6.11 21.57
N SER A 40 18.00 -5.80 22.83
CA SER A 40 17.27 -6.36 23.95
C SER A 40 15.84 -5.84 24.03
N ARG A 41 14.94 -6.64 24.61
CA ARG A 41 13.55 -6.24 24.91
C ARG A 41 13.50 -4.89 25.64
N ALA A 42 14.36 -4.69 26.64
CA ALA A 42 14.40 -3.44 27.40
C ALA A 42 14.83 -2.23 26.54
N ALA A 43 15.81 -2.41 25.66
CA ALA A 43 16.23 -1.35 24.75
C ALA A 43 15.11 -0.97 23.78
N LEU A 44 14.47 -1.96 23.16
CA LEU A 44 13.31 -1.76 22.27
C LEU A 44 12.15 -1.05 22.99
N GLY A 45 11.90 -1.41 24.25
CA GLY A 45 10.88 -0.76 25.08
C GLY A 45 11.15 0.72 25.28
N HIS A 46 12.40 1.11 25.58
CA HIS A 46 12.77 2.52 25.72
C HIS A 46 12.63 3.32 24.43
N TYR A 47 12.85 2.69 23.27
CA TYR A 47 12.63 3.33 21.98
C TYR A 47 11.14 3.51 21.69
N GLU A 48 10.31 2.49 21.92
CA GLU A 48 8.87 2.56 21.68
C GLU A 48 8.14 3.54 22.61
N THR A 49 8.63 3.73 23.84
CA THR A 49 8.06 4.72 24.78
C THR A 49 8.59 6.13 24.58
N GLY A 50 9.56 6.31 23.69
CA GLY A 50 10.26 7.58 23.50
C GLY A 50 11.18 7.99 24.65
N THR A 51 11.41 7.10 25.64
CA THR A 51 12.37 7.32 26.73
C THR A 51 13.81 7.43 26.22
N ARG A 52 14.10 6.82 25.07
CA ARG A 52 15.35 6.98 24.32
C ARG A 52 15.04 7.24 22.85
N ALA A 53 15.80 8.15 22.23
CA ALA A 53 15.75 8.34 20.79
C ALA A 53 16.19 7.06 20.07
N ALA A 54 15.37 6.58 19.13
CA ALA A 54 15.68 5.42 18.33
C ALA A 54 16.74 5.77 17.28
N PRO A 55 17.90 5.10 17.26
CA PRO A 55 18.85 5.22 16.16
C PRO A 55 18.21 4.79 14.83
N SER A 56 18.69 5.36 13.72
CA SER A 56 18.21 5.01 12.37
C SER A 56 18.30 3.51 12.07
N GLU A 57 19.32 2.82 12.60
CA GLU A 57 19.47 1.37 12.47
C GLU A 57 18.31 0.61 13.13
N VAL A 58 17.86 1.06 14.31
CA VAL A 58 16.70 0.45 14.99
C VAL A 58 15.45 0.64 14.13
N ILE A 59 15.24 1.85 13.60
CA ILE A 59 14.09 2.15 12.72
C ILE A 59 14.10 1.21 11.50
N ALA A 60 15.26 1.06 10.85
CA ALA A 60 15.42 0.18 9.69
C ALA A 60 15.11 -1.30 10.01
N TRP A 61 15.42 -1.77 11.22
CA TRP A 61 15.03 -3.12 11.66
C TRP A 61 13.52 -3.30 11.79
N TYR A 62 12.81 -2.32 12.36
CA TYR A 62 11.34 -2.36 12.45
C TYR A 62 10.69 -2.36 11.07
N GLU A 63 11.16 -1.48 10.16
CA GLU A 63 10.66 -1.41 8.79
C GLU A 63 10.88 -2.72 8.04
N ARG A 64 12.09 -3.29 8.14
CA ARG A 64 12.41 -4.58 7.50
C ARG A 64 11.52 -5.72 7.99
N ILE A 65 11.32 -5.84 9.31
CA ILE A 65 10.47 -6.88 9.89
C ILE A 65 9.02 -6.71 9.44
N HIS A 66 8.53 -5.48 9.39
CA HIS A 66 7.18 -5.17 8.92
C HIS A 66 6.99 -5.51 7.44
N SER A 67 7.94 -5.15 6.57
CA SER A 67 7.87 -5.50 5.15
C SER A 67 7.93 -7.01 4.88
N GLN A 68 8.56 -7.79 5.76
CA GLN A 68 8.59 -9.25 5.67
C GLN A 68 7.34 -9.92 6.24
N SER A 69 6.58 -9.21 7.08
CA SER A 69 5.26 -9.67 7.52
C SER A 69 4.28 -9.48 6.37
N VAL A 70 4.10 -10.52 5.56
CA VAL A 70 2.93 -10.56 4.66
C VAL A 70 1.71 -10.62 5.58
N PRO A 71 0.83 -9.61 5.61
CA PRO A 71 -0.41 -9.75 6.35
C PRO A 71 -1.10 -11.00 5.82
N ALA A 72 -1.40 -11.94 6.70
CA ALA A 72 -2.11 -13.14 6.31
C ALA A 72 -3.44 -12.67 5.74
N LEU A 73 -3.56 -12.67 4.40
CA LEU A 73 -4.84 -12.44 3.75
C LEU A 73 -5.79 -13.45 4.37
N PRO A 74 -6.98 -13.03 4.83
CA PRO A 74 -7.95 -13.97 5.37
C PRO A 74 -8.06 -15.09 4.34
N ARG A 75 -7.92 -16.34 4.77
CA ARG A 75 -8.14 -17.49 3.88
C ARG A 75 -9.60 -17.36 3.45
N THR A 76 -9.84 -16.71 2.32
CA THR A 76 -11.17 -16.59 1.77
C THR A 76 -11.65 -18.02 1.67
N ARG A 77 -12.78 -18.36 2.32
CA ARG A 77 -13.47 -19.63 2.04
C ARG A 77 -13.46 -19.75 0.53
N ARG A 78 -12.97 -20.87 -0.01
CA ARG A 78 -12.89 -21.11 -1.46
C ARG A 78 -14.25 -20.76 -2.05
N ARG A 79 -14.36 -19.56 -2.62
CA ARG A 79 -15.62 -19.05 -3.17
C ARG A 79 -15.92 -19.98 -4.33
N ASP A 80 -17.14 -20.51 -4.41
CA ASP A 80 -17.53 -21.29 -5.57
C ASP A 80 -17.28 -20.40 -6.81
N PRO A 81 -16.36 -20.79 -7.71
CA PRO A 81 -15.98 -19.94 -8.84
C PRO A 81 -17.19 -19.55 -9.69
N ARG A 82 -18.15 -20.46 -9.87
CA ARG A 82 -19.34 -20.21 -10.70
C ARG A 82 -20.30 -19.23 -10.05
N ALA A 83 -20.50 -19.34 -8.73
CA ALA A 83 -21.31 -18.39 -7.98
C ALA A 83 -20.62 -17.00 -7.90
N ALA A 84 -19.29 -16.97 -7.87
CA ALA A 84 -18.51 -15.73 -7.93
C ALA A 84 -18.67 -15.03 -9.29
N ASP A 85 -18.60 -15.77 -10.38
CA ASP A 85 -18.76 -15.25 -11.75
C ASP A 85 -20.17 -14.67 -11.97
N ALA A 86 -21.22 -15.38 -11.52
CA ALA A 86 -22.60 -14.90 -11.62
C ALA A 86 -22.84 -13.61 -10.79
N ALA A 87 -22.29 -13.56 -9.58
CA ALA A 87 -22.38 -12.37 -8.73
C ALA A 87 -21.60 -11.18 -9.33
N LEU A 88 -20.44 -11.43 -9.93
CA LEU A 88 -19.64 -10.42 -10.62
C LEU A 88 -20.38 -9.88 -11.85
N ALA A 89 -20.93 -10.76 -12.70
CA ALA A 89 -21.73 -10.36 -13.85
C ALA A 89 -22.95 -9.51 -13.45
N THR A 90 -23.62 -9.88 -12.35
CA THR A 90 -24.74 -9.11 -11.80
C THR A 90 -24.30 -7.73 -11.33
N ALA A 91 -23.16 -7.63 -10.65
CA ALA A 91 -22.61 -6.35 -10.19
C ALA A 91 -22.22 -5.44 -11.35
N ILE A 92 -21.58 -5.99 -12.40
CA ILE A 92 -21.25 -5.24 -13.62
C ILE A 92 -22.51 -4.71 -14.30
N ALA A 93 -23.54 -5.54 -14.47
CA ALA A 93 -24.80 -5.12 -15.07
C ALA A 93 -25.57 -4.09 -14.22
N ALA A 94 -25.44 -4.13 -12.90
CA ALA A 94 -26.00 -3.11 -12.02
C ALA A 94 -25.25 -1.77 -12.13
N ALA A 95 -23.91 -1.80 -12.16
CA ALA A 95 -23.07 -0.62 -12.32
C ALA A 95 -23.35 0.08 -13.66
N HIS A 96 -23.45 -0.68 -14.76
CA HIS A 96 -23.81 -0.16 -16.08
C HIS A 96 -25.17 0.54 -16.07
N ARG A 97 -26.19 -0.07 -15.45
CA ARG A 97 -27.53 0.55 -15.30
C ARG A 97 -27.52 1.82 -14.46
N ALA A 98 -26.61 1.92 -13.50
CA ALA A 98 -26.41 3.12 -12.68
C ALA A 98 -25.56 4.20 -13.37
N GLY A 99 -25.14 3.97 -14.63
CA GLY A 99 -24.31 4.92 -15.38
C GLY A 99 -22.85 4.98 -14.91
N HIS A 100 -22.39 4.00 -14.14
CA HIS A 100 -20.99 3.91 -13.76
C HIS A 100 -20.19 3.28 -14.91
N PRO A 101 -19.10 3.92 -15.38
CA PRO A 101 -18.28 3.35 -16.42
C PRO A 101 -17.53 2.13 -15.89
N LEU A 102 -17.46 1.07 -16.69
CA LEU A 102 -16.56 -0.05 -16.43
C LEU A 102 -15.14 0.37 -16.78
N ILE A 103 -14.21 0.03 -15.89
CA ILE A 103 -12.78 0.29 -16.06
C ILE A 103 -12.06 -1.06 -16.10
N GLU A 104 -11.32 -1.29 -17.16
CA GLU A 104 -10.44 -2.44 -17.30
C GLU A 104 -8.99 -1.99 -17.23
N ILE A 105 -8.22 -2.64 -16.37
CA ILE A 105 -6.76 -2.47 -16.28
C ILE A 105 -6.13 -3.79 -16.68
N GLY A 106 -5.46 -3.81 -17.81
CA GLY A 106 -4.77 -4.99 -18.31
C GLY A 106 -3.47 -5.24 -17.56
N ARG A 107 -2.89 -6.43 -17.82
CA ARG A 107 -1.61 -6.80 -17.21
C ARG A 107 -0.47 -5.97 -17.81
N PRO A 108 0.43 -5.40 -16.98
CA PRO A 108 1.65 -4.80 -17.50
C PRO A 108 2.45 -5.82 -18.32
N HIS A 109 2.93 -5.40 -19.47
CA HIS A 109 3.77 -6.21 -20.35
C HIS A 109 4.98 -5.40 -20.80
N GLN A 110 6.06 -6.07 -21.16
CA GLN A 110 7.26 -5.41 -21.67
C GLN A 110 7.03 -5.06 -23.14
N GLY A 111 7.36 -3.83 -23.55
CA GLY A 111 7.22 -3.42 -24.94
C GLY A 111 8.30 -4.02 -25.84
N ASP A 112 8.08 -4.00 -27.14
CA ASP A 112 8.91 -4.67 -28.14
C ASP A 112 10.38 -4.22 -28.15
N THR A 113 10.65 -2.97 -27.77
CA THR A 113 12.01 -2.42 -27.69
C THR A 113 12.75 -2.83 -26.41
N GLY A 114 12.08 -3.48 -25.47
CA GLY A 114 12.64 -3.96 -24.20
C GLY A 114 12.96 -2.86 -23.17
N THR A 115 12.85 -1.58 -23.53
CA THR A 115 13.26 -0.43 -22.69
C THR A 115 12.16 0.09 -21.75
N GLY A 116 10.99 -0.54 -21.72
CA GLY A 116 9.88 -0.10 -20.87
C GLY A 116 8.75 -1.12 -20.76
N TYR A 117 7.91 -0.90 -19.77
CA TYR A 117 6.68 -1.64 -19.53
C TYR A 117 5.47 -0.79 -19.86
N PHE A 118 4.43 -1.43 -20.36
CA PHE A 118 3.20 -0.82 -20.77
C PHE A 118 2.03 -1.51 -20.08
N CYS A 119 1.10 -0.73 -19.52
CA CYS A 119 -0.11 -1.21 -18.89
C CYS A 119 -1.32 -0.67 -19.67
N PRO A 120 -2.00 -1.52 -20.44
CA PRO A 120 -3.18 -1.10 -21.18
C PRO A 120 -4.34 -0.89 -20.22
N PHE A 121 -5.18 0.11 -20.50
CA PHE A 121 -6.40 0.38 -19.77
C PHE A 121 -7.52 0.83 -20.70
N ARG A 122 -8.75 0.62 -20.24
CA ARG A 122 -9.95 0.97 -20.99
C ARG A 122 -11.02 1.50 -20.03
N ILE A 123 -11.70 2.56 -20.43
CA ILE A 123 -12.87 3.09 -19.75
C ILE A 123 -14.01 3.06 -20.76
N ASP A 124 -15.04 2.26 -20.49
CA ASP A 124 -16.20 2.06 -21.39
C ASP A 124 -16.75 3.40 -21.90
N GLY A 125 -16.75 3.57 -23.23
CA GLY A 125 -17.31 4.75 -23.89
C GLY A 125 -16.53 6.06 -23.71
N LEU A 126 -15.37 6.03 -23.06
CA LEU A 126 -14.53 7.22 -22.85
C LEU A 126 -13.20 7.12 -23.59
N VAL A 127 -12.37 6.10 -23.27
CA VAL A 127 -11.00 6.03 -23.78
C VAL A 127 -10.45 4.61 -23.69
N GLU A 128 -9.65 4.26 -24.69
CA GLU A 128 -8.68 3.16 -24.64
C GLU A 128 -7.29 3.78 -24.67
N GLY A 129 -6.40 3.31 -23.80
CA GLY A 129 -5.09 3.90 -23.67
C GLY A 129 -4.08 2.93 -23.09
N GLU A 130 -2.83 3.37 -23.10
CA GLU A 130 -1.72 2.60 -22.59
C GLU A 130 -0.78 3.51 -21.82
N ALA A 131 -0.41 3.09 -20.62
CA ALA A 131 0.46 3.85 -19.75
C ALA A 131 1.82 3.18 -19.63
N ALA A 132 2.89 3.97 -19.80
CA ALA A 132 4.25 3.50 -19.74
C ALA A 132 4.84 3.59 -18.31
N GLY A 133 5.84 2.76 -18.06
CA GLY A 133 6.67 2.78 -16.86
C GLY A 133 8.02 2.11 -17.09
N THR A 134 9.00 2.42 -16.23
CA THR A 134 10.32 1.77 -16.23
C THR A 134 10.27 0.33 -15.74
N ASP A 135 9.22 -0.04 -15.00
CA ASP A 135 8.95 -1.36 -14.45
C ASP A 135 7.42 -1.62 -14.45
N PRO A 136 6.97 -2.88 -14.24
CA PRO A 136 5.56 -3.23 -14.23
C PRO A 136 4.69 -2.45 -13.24
N ALA A 137 5.21 -2.17 -12.03
CA ALA A 137 4.45 -1.49 -10.99
C ALA A 137 4.28 -0.01 -11.32
N THR A 138 5.32 0.63 -11.84
CA THR A 138 5.27 2.00 -12.34
C THR A 138 4.29 2.12 -13.50
N ALA A 139 4.28 1.18 -14.45
CA ALA A 139 3.33 1.19 -15.56
C ALA A 139 1.87 1.06 -15.09
N LEU A 140 1.60 0.17 -14.12
CA LEU A 140 0.28 0.03 -13.50
C LEU A 140 -0.15 1.31 -12.77
N HIS A 141 0.75 1.91 -11.99
CA HIS A 141 0.45 3.15 -11.28
C HIS A 141 0.15 4.30 -12.25
N SER A 142 0.91 4.41 -13.34
CA SER A 142 0.65 5.36 -14.42
C SER A 142 -0.73 5.16 -15.07
N ALA A 143 -1.16 3.90 -15.29
CA ALA A 143 -2.49 3.59 -15.81
C ALA A 143 -3.61 4.03 -14.87
N LEU A 144 -3.49 3.74 -13.57
CA LEU A 144 -4.46 4.19 -12.55
C LEU A 144 -4.55 5.71 -12.48
N ARG A 145 -3.42 6.41 -12.62
CA ARG A 145 -3.38 7.87 -12.67
C ARG A 145 -4.04 8.42 -13.92
N ALA A 146 -3.78 7.83 -15.09
CA ALA A 146 -4.41 8.22 -16.35
C ALA A 146 -5.94 8.07 -16.27
N VAL A 147 -6.42 6.92 -15.77
CA VAL A 147 -7.85 6.68 -15.54
C VAL A 147 -8.45 7.74 -14.62
N SER A 148 -7.78 8.05 -13.50
CA SER A 148 -8.26 9.05 -12.54
C SER A 148 -8.41 10.44 -13.19
N ILE A 149 -7.48 10.82 -14.06
CA ILE A 149 -7.52 12.09 -14.80
C ILE A 149 -8.72 12.11 -15.76
N GLU A 150 -8.99 11.02 -16.48
CA GLU A 150 -10.09 10.98 -17.44
C GLU A 150 -11.46 10.98 -16.76
N LEU A 151 -11.62 10.25 -15.65
CA LEU A 151 -12.85 10.32 -14.85
C LEU A 151 -13.08 11.72 -14.25
N ALA A 152 -12.02 12.42 -13.85
CA ALA A 152 -12.16 13.80 -13.35
C ALA A 152 -12.65 14.77 -14.45
N ARG A 153 -12.26 14.55 -15.71
CA ARG A 153 -12.71 15.39 -16.84
C ARG A 153 -14.19 15.20 -17.16
N THR A 154 -14.77 14.04 -16.90
CA THR A 154 -16.19 13.78 -17.15
C THR A 154 -17.10 14.35 -16.06
N VAL A 155 -16.65 14.38 -14.81
CA VAL A 155 -17.40 14.96 -13.68
C VAL A 155 -17.48 16.49 -13.75
N GLY A 156 -16.51 17.16 -14.35
CA GLY A 156 -16.48 18.63 -14.47
C GLY A 156 -17.29 19.25 -15.63
N LYS A 157 -18.06 18.45 -16.38
CA LYS A 157 -18.86 18.90 -17.54
C LYS A 157 -20.35 19.12 -17.24
N HIS A 158 -20.75 19.27 -15.97
CA HIS A 158 -22.14 19.51 -15.56
C HIS A 158 -22.26 20.81 -14.77
#